data_AF-A0A126PG02-F1
#
_entry.id   AF-A0A126PG02-F1
#
_cell.length_a   1.000
_cell.length_b   1.000
_cell.length_c   1.000
_cell.angle_alpha   90.00
_cell.angle_beta   90.00
_cell.angle_gamma   90.00
#
_symmetry.space_group_name_H-M   'P 1'
#
loop_
_entity.id
_entity.type
_entity.pdbx_description
1 polymer ?
#
loop_
_entity_poly.entity_id
_entity_poly.type
_entity_poly.pdbx_seq_one_letter_code
_entity_poly.pdbx_strand_id
1 'polypeptide(L)' 'MTKEQVITSLQDLPETFEPEQLIERLISLQKMEEGLEQVKQGEVVTVEEAKQRLAKWLI' A
#
# COMPACT_ATOMS: atom_id res chain seq x y z
N MET A 1 -3.59 -5.67 -9.36
CA MET A 1 -2.56 -6.74 -9.43
C MET A 1 -2.66 -7.58 -10.71
N THR A 2 -1.71 -7.40 -11.62
CA THR A 2 -1.53 -8.22 -12.83
C THR A 2 -0.23 -9.02 -12.73
N LYS A 3 -0.09 -10.07 -13.56
CA LYS A 3 1.15 -10.85 -13.68
C LYS A 3 2.34 -9.95 -14.03
N GLU A 4 2.13 -8.97 -14.91
CA GLU A 4 3.17 -8.05 -15.34
C GLU A 4 3.66 -7.18 -14.17
N GLN A 5 2.76 -6.66 -13.35
CA GLN A 5 3.12 -5.90 -12.14
C GLN A 5 3.95 -6.74 -11.16
N VAL A 6 3.63 -8.03 -11.00
CA VAL A 6 4.44 -8.94 -10.17
C VAL A 6 5.84 -9.09 -10.76
N ILE A 7 5.96 -9.31 -12.07
CA ILE A 7 7.26 -9.43 -12.74
C ILE A 7 8.08 -8.13 -12.61
N THR A 8 7.45 -6.98 -12.82
CA THR A 8 8.10 -5.67 -12.64
C THR A 8 8.56 -5.47 -11.20
N SER A 9 7.76 -5.91 -10.21
CA SER A 9 8.12 -5.78 -8.79
C SER A 9 9.39 -6.55 -8.40
N LEU A 10 9.78 -7.56 -9.18
CA LEU A 10 11.01 -8.33 -9.01
C LEU A 10 12.26 -7.61 -9.55
N GLN A 11 12.11 -6.64 -10.47
CA GLN A 11 13.25 -6.00 -11.14
C GLN A 11 14.12 -5.18 -10.19
N ASP A 12 13.54 -4.66 -9.11
CA ASP A 12 14.28 -3.88 -8.10
C ASP A 12 14.79 -4.73 -6.93
N LEU A 13 14.51 -6.04 -6.92
CA LEU A 13 14.99 -6.93 -5.88
C LEU A 13 16.39 -7.46 -6.23
N PRO A 14 17.25 -7.70 -5.21
CA PRO A 14 18.53 -8.35 -5.43
C PRO A 14 18.34 -9.77 -6.00
N GLU A 15 19.40 -10.31 -6.60
CA GLU A 15 19.42 -11.66 -7.18
C GLU A 15 18.97 -12.75 -6.19
N THR A 16 19.25 -12.55 -4.89
CA THR A 16 18.74 -13.36 -3.79
C THR A 16 17.99 -12.49 -2.80
N PHE A 17 16.76 -12.86 -2.45
CA PHE A 17 15.92 -12.16 -1.50
C PHE A 17 15.07 -13.16 -0.72
N GLU A 18 14.60 -12.75 0.46
CA GLU A 18 13.68 -13.58 1.25
C GLU A 18 12.26 -13.45 0.68
N PRO A 19 11.48 -14.55 0.56
CA PRO A 19 10.12 -14.52 0.01
C PRO A 19 9.21 -13.46 0.64
N GLU A 20 9.38 -13.22 1.94
CA GLU A 20 8.63 -12.20 2.70
C GLU A 20 8.78 -10.80 2.10
N GLN A 21 9.96 -10.44 1.59
CA GLN A 21 10.24 -9.12 1.01
C GLN A 21 9.42 -8.88 -0.26
N LEU A 22 9.21 -9.91 -1.07
CA LEU A 22 8.34 -9.84 -2.24
C LEU A 22 6.88 -9.69 -1.81
N ILE A 23 6.44 -10.46 -0.82
CA ILE A 23 5.07 -10.41 -0.30
C ILE A 23 4.75 -9.00 0.23
N GLU A 24 5.63 -8.43 1.07
CA GLU A 24 5.47 -7.07 1.61
C GLU A 24 5.40 -6.01 0.50
N ARG A 25 6.24 -6.13 -0.53
CA ARG A 25 6.24 -5.24 -1.69
C ARG A 25 4.91 -5.31 -2.45
N LEU A 26 4.41 -6.52 -2.71
CA LEU A 26 3.14 -6.72 -3.40
C LEU A 26 1.95 -6.17 -2.60
N ILE A 27 1.91 -6.40 -1.28
CA ILE A 27 0.89 -5.83 -0.39
C ILE A 27 0.94 -4.29 -0.43
N SER A 28 2.13 -3.72 -0.40
CA SER A 28 2.30 -2.26 -0.45
C SER A 28 1.79 -1.67 -1.76
N LEU A 29 2.11 -2.29 -2.90
CA LEU A 29 1.59 -1.87 -4.21
C LEU A 29 0.07 -1.94 -4.25
N GLN A 30 -0.53 -3.04 -3.76
CA GLN A 30 -1.97 -3.19 -3.69
C GLN A 30 -2.62 -2.09 -2.85
N LYS A 31 -2.08 -1.78 -1.66
CA LYS A 31 -2.60 -0.71 -0.81
C LYS A 31 -2.52 0.67 -1.46
N MET A 32 -1.47 0.93 -2.26
CA MET A 32 -1.36 2.18 -3.02
C MET A 32 -2.42 2.26 -4.13
N GLU A 33 -2.67 1.17 -4.87
CA GLU A 33 -3.75 1.11 -5.86
C GLU A 33 -5.12 1.35 -5.22
N GLU A 34 -5.39 0.69 -4.08
CA GLU A 34 -6.61 0.88 -3.29
C GLU A 34 -6.75 2.33 -2.84
N GLY A 35 -5.68 2.95 -2.31
CA GLY A 35 -5.68 4.35 -1.90
C GLY A 35 -5.95 5.33 -3.05
N LEU A 36 -5.41 5.07 -4.25
CA LEU A 36 -5.70 5.88 -5.44
C LEU A 36 -7.16 5.77 -5.86
N GLU A 37 -7.76 4.59 -5.73
CA GLU A 37 -9.17 4.39 -6.04
C GLU A 37 -10.09 5.07 -5.00
N GLN A 38 -9.76 4.96 -3.72
CA GLN A 38 -10.43 5.70 -2.63
C GLN A 38 -10.44 7.21 -2.89
N VAL A 39 -9.32 7.77 -3.35
CA VAL A 39 -9.22 9.19 -3.73
C VAL A 39 -10.21 9.55 -4.84
N LYS A 40 -10.31 8.72 -5.90
CA LYS A 40 -11.26 8.98 -6.99
C LYS A 40 -12.71 8.88 -6.54
N GLN A 41 -13.00 8.00 -5.59
CA GLN A 41 -14.33 7.80 -5.03
C GLN A 41 -14.70 8.86 -3.96
N GLY A 42 -13.76 9.74 -3.61
CA GLY A 42 -13.95 10.76 -2.58
C GLY A 42 -13.90 10.20 -1.16
N GLU A 43 -13.40 8.98 -0.97
CA GLU A 43 -13.19 8.33 0.33
C GLU A 43 -11.95 8.89 1.04
N VAL A 44 -11.86 10.22 1.12
CA VAL A 44 -10.76 10.95 1.73
C VAL A 44 -11.23 11.72 2.94
N VAL A 45 -10.31 12.00 3.84
CA VAL A 45 -10.57 12.82 5.03
C VAL A 45 -9.51 13.89 5.16
N THR A 46 -9.86 14.99 5.82
CA THR A 46 -8.89 15.98 6.23
C THR A 46 -7.95 15.41 7.29
N VAL A 47 -6.77 16.04 7.41
CA VAL A 47 -5.79 15.68 8.45
C VAL A 47 -6.39 15.78 9.86
N GLU A 48 -7.28 16.73 10.09
CA GLU A 48 -7.92 16.92 11.40
C GLU A 48 -8.87 15.77 11.73
N GLU A 49 -9.72 15.36 10.78
CA GLU A 49 -10.59 14.19 10.94
C GLU A 49 -9.79 12.90 11.12
N ALA A 50 -8.67 12.74 10.41
CA ALA A 50 -7.77 11.61 10.59
C ALA A 50 -7.20 11.53 12.01
N LYS A 51 -6.74 12.67 12.57
CA LYS A 51 -6.27 12.74 13.96
C LYS A 51 -7.35 12.34 14.96
N GLN A 52 -8.58 12.83 14.77
CA GLN A 52 -9.71 12.48 15.64
C GLN A 52 -10.05 10.98 15.59
N ARG A 53 -9.96 10.36 14.40
CA ARG A 53 -10.15 8.90 14.26
C ARG A 53 -9.06 8.13 14.98
N LEU A 54 -7.79 8.50 14.78
CA LEU A 54 -6.63 7.82 15.37
C LEU A 54 -6.53 8.00 16.88
N ALA A 55 -7.09 9.09 17.42
CA ALA A 55 -7.09 9.36 18.86
C ALA A 55 -7.64 8.21 19.70
N LYS A 56 -8.50 7.33 19.16
CA LYS A 56 -9.03 6.16 19.90
C LYS A 56 -7.99 5.08 20.24
N TRP A 57 -6.84 5.06 19.55
CA TRP A 57 -5.81 4.03 19.68
C TRP A 57 -4.43 4.57 20.09
N LEU A 58 -4.25 5.90 20.07
CA LEU A 58 -2.99 6.57 20.40
C LEU A 58 -2.96 7.13 21.83
N ILE A 59 -3.86 6.67 22.72
CA ILE A 59 -3.93 7.05 24.14
C ILE A 59 -3.42 5.91 25.02
#